data_AF-A0AAF0QK01-F1
#
_entry.id   AF-A0AAF0QK01-F1
#
_cell.length_a   1.000
_cell.length_b   1.000
_cell.length_c   1.000
_cell.angle_alpha   90.00
_cell.angle_beta   90.00
_cell.angle_gamma   90.00
#
_symmetry.space_group_name_H-M   'P 1'
#
loop_
_entity.id
_entity.type
_entity.pdbx_description
1 polymer ?
#
loop_
_entity_poly.entity_id
_entity_poly.type
_entity_poly.pdbx_seq_one_letter_code
_entity_poly.pdbx_strand_id
1 'polypeptide(L)'
;MDEFGRGRGRSKKYWEEHGGSTNAFTSSEHTNFYFDINADCFEEALDRFAQFFVKPLMSPDATTREIKAVDSENQNNLLSDGHRVYQLQKHLSSKDHPYHKFGTGHIIQYHLLGFSDFVIAFVILLFCNWDTLEVRPKARGLNTREKLLKFYKENYSANLMHLVVYSKDCLDKAQTLVQSIFQEVPNTNRSYSPVTDQPCKSEHLQILVRAVPIKQGHSLRLEWPIIPDLTHYKEGPSLYLSHLIGHEGEGSLFYILKKLGWATSLSAGESGGGHHFSFFEVYISLTDAGHDHFEDVVALVFKYIHLLRQAGARKWIFDEAVNVQASVINRIEVLRTFFWQGNEEKRNNHLVKWEEMNISKKIGGVSVRNMKFQNQSLMMKWLLKFASAENSLWKEVIAAKYGMRDKWMTTEVAFLYGSSVWRSISDLWDLVLERSYCKVGNVRWEMAERWLSGWTNGVDKFH
;
A
#
# COMPACT_ATOMS: atom_id res chain seq x y z
N MET A 1 19.03 1.78 11.03
CA MET A 1 19.40 1.76 9.58
C MET A 1 20.85 2.16 9.30
N ASP A 2 21.58 2.77 10.24
CA ASP A 2 22.79 3.57 9.95
C ASP A 2 24.06 2.79 9.57
N GLU A 3 24.15 1.47 9.81
CA GLU A 3 25.43 0.75 9.71
C GLU A 3 25.37 -0.65 9.08
N PHE A 4 24.46 -0.86 8.12
CA PHE A 4 24.35 -2.15 7.42
C PHE A 4 25.21 -2.27 6.15
N GLY A 5 25.92 -1.22 5.71
CA GLY A 5 26.80 -1.25 4.51
C GLY A 5 28.30 -1.14 4.81
N ARG A 6 29.15 -1.73 3.96
CA ARG A 6 30.62 -1.68 4.08
C ARG A 6 31.16 -0.24 4.17
N GLY A 7 31.78 0.12 5.28
CA GLY A 7 32.96 1.01 5.34
C GLY A 7 32.88 2.43 4.79
N ARG A 8 31.74 2.91 4.28
CA ARG A 8 31.52 4.31 3.89
C ARG A 8 30.31 4.83 4.66
N GLY A 9 30.56 5.81 5.53
CA GLY A 9 29.65 6.21 6.61
C GLY A 9 28.20 6.48 6.21
N ARG A 10 27.32 6.21 7.18
CA ARG A 10 25.94 6.70 7.35
C ARG A 10 25.05 6.54 6.12
N SER A 11 24.41 5.38 6.01
CA SER A 11 23.40 5.10 4.97
C SER A 11 22.30 6.18 4.98
N LYS A 12 21.63 6.41 6.12
CA LYS A 12 20.55 7.41 6.26
C LYS A 12 20.98 8.83 5.89
N LYS A 13 22.18 9.24 6.30
CA LYS A 13 22.74 10.56 6.02
C LYS A 13 22.90 10.82 4.51
N TYR A 14 23.25 9.79 3.72
CA TYR A 14 23.36 9.95 2.28
C TYR A 14 22.02 10.36 1.66
N TRP A 15 20.92 9.71 2.04
CA TRP A 15 19.59 10.10 1.56
C TRP A 15 19.23 11.53 1.98
N GLU A 16 19.42 11.87 3.27
CA GLU A 16 19.11 13.21 3.79
C GLU A 16 19.92 14.34 3.11
N GLU A 17 21.22 14.12 2.87
CA GLU A 17 22.10 15.10 2.21
C GLU A 17 21.77 15.30 0.72
N HIS A 18 21.13 14.33 0.09
CA HIS A 18 20.76 14.37 -1.33
C HIS A 18 19.25 14.56 -1.55
N GLY A 19 18.58 15.19 -0.58
CA GLY A 19 17.17 15.60 -0.69
C GLY A 19 16.17 14.44 -0.71
N GLY A 20 16.54 13.31 -0.13
CA GLY A 20 15.73 12.11 -0.01
C GLY A 20 15.45 11.69 1.42
N SER A 21 14.68 10.62 1.56
CA SER A 21 14.31 10.00 2.82
C SER A 21 14.29 8.48 2.70
N THR A 22 14.42 7.79 3.83
CA THR A 22 14.40 6.32 3.89
C THR A 22 13.65 5.85 5.13
N ASN A 23 12.91 4.75 4.99
CA ASN A 23 12.21 4.15 6.11
C ASN A 23 11.96 2.65 5.86
N ALA A 24 11.52 1.93 6.89
CA ALA A 24 11.13 0.54 6.80
C ALA A 24 10.03 0.22 7.82
N PHE A 25 9.24 -0.80 7.53
CA PHE A 25 8.30 -1.37 8.49
C PHE A 25 8.26 -2.89 8.40
N THR A 26 7.91 -3.53 9.52
CA THR A 26 7.74 -4.98 9.61
C THR A 26 6.31 -5.27 10.01
N SER A 27 5.65 -6.11 9.22
CA SER A 27 4.34 -6.70 9.49
C SER A 27 4.50 -8.17 9.86
N SER A 28 3.39 -8.89 10.04
CA SER A 28 3.42 -10.32 10.36
C SER A 28 4.14 -11.17 9.31
N GLU A 29 4.05 -10.79 8.03
CA GLU A 29 4.50 -11.61 6.89
C GLU A 29 5.49 -10.89 5.98
N HIS A 30 5.61 -9.56 6.08
CA HIS A 30 6.47 -8.75 5.21
C HIS A 30 7.38 -7.84 6.02
N THR A 31 8.62 -7.71 5.57
CA THR A 31 9.50 -6.58 5.94
C THR A 31 9.67 -5.72 4.70
N ASN A 32 9.22 -4.47 4.76
CA ASN A 32 9.27 -3.55 3.63
C ASN A 32 10.30 -2.45 3.91
N PHE A 33 11.20 -2.22 2.95
CA PHE A 33 12.19 -1.16 2.98
C PHE A 33 11.96 -0.27 1.77
N TYR A 34 12.00 1.05 1.95
CA TYR A 34 11.79 2.00 0.87
C TYR A 34 12.58 3.29 1.09
N PHE A 35 12.91 3.96 -0.01
CA PHE A 35 13.54 5.27 0.01
C PHE A 35 13.09 6.09 -1.20
N ASP A 36 13.24 7.41 -1.09
CA ASP A 36 13.23 8.36 -2.20
C ASP A 36 14.53 9.16 -2.20
N ILE A 37 14.92 9.69 -3.37
CA ILE A 37 16.10 10.52 -3.54
C ILE A 37 16.01 11.32 -4.83
N ASN A 38 16.77 12.42 -4.91
CA ASN A 38 16.98 13.14 -6.16
C ASN A 38 17.56 12.21 -7.24
N ALA A 39 17.02 12.32 -8.45
CA ALA A 39 17.26 11.37 -9.54
C ALA A 39 18.74 11.25 -9.96
N ASP A 40 19.55 12.30 -9.74
CA ASP A 40 20.98 12.30 -10.12
C ASP A 40 21.85 11.47 -9.15
N CYS A 41 21.32 11.14 -7.96
CA CYS A 41 21.99 10.33 -6.94
C CYS A 41 21.38 8.92 -6.83
N PHE A 42 20.44 8.58 -7.71
CA PHE A 42 19.64 7.36 -7.59
C PHE A 42 20.47 6.08 -7.68
N GLU A 43 21.40 6.00 -8.63
CA GLU A 43 22.23 4.81 -8.84
C GLU A 43 23.09 4.48 -7.60
N GLU A 44 23.77 5.48 -7.03
CA GLU A 44 24.58 5.28 -5.83
C GLU A 44 23.70 4.98 -4.60
N ALA A 45 22.53 5.62 -4.46
CA ALA A 45 21.58 5.28 -3.41
C ALA A 45 21.07 3.85 -3.51
N LEU A 46 20.77 3.40 -4.73
CA LEU A 46 20.27 2.05 -4.99
C LEU A 46 21.34 0.99 -4.68
N ASP A 47 22.60 1.24 -5.03
CA ASP A 47 23.72 0.37 -4.65
C ASP A 47 23.85 0.25 -3.13
N ARG A 48 23.84 1.39 -2.42
CA ARG A 48 23.89 1.42 -0.94
C ARG A 48 22.73 0.67 -0.30
N PHE A 49 21.54 0.79 -0.89
CA PHE A 49 20.33 0.10 -0.45
C PHE A 49 20.44 -1.42 -0.63
N ALA A 50 20.95 -1.87 -1.79
CA ALA A 50 21.10 -3.29 -2.10
C ALA A 50 22.03 -4.01 -1.11
N GLN A 51 23.04 -3.32 -0.55
CA GLN A 51 23.96 -3.91 0.43
C GLN A 51 23.25 -4.46 1.69
N PHE A 52 22.05 -3.97 2.01
CA PHE A 52 21.23 -4.52 3.11
C PHE A 52 20.83 -5.97 2.86
N PHE A 53 20.67 -6.35 1.59
CA PHE A 53 20.21 -7.66 1.14
C PHE A 53 21.34 -8.54 0.60
N VAL A 54 22.51 -7.98 0.32
CA VAL A 54 23.69 -8.73 -0.16
C VAL A 54 24.58 -9.17 1.01
N LYS A 55 25.05 -8.24 1.84
CA LYS A 55 26.02 -8.55 2.91
C LYS A 55 25.93 -7.55 4.06
N PRO A 56 24.89 -7.63 4.91
CA PRO A 56 24.78 -6.77 6.08
C PRO A 56 25.91 -7.05 7.08
N LEU A 57 26.53 -5.99 7.59
CA LEU A 57 27.64 -6.11 8.56
C LEU A 57 27.19 -6.63 9.93
N MET A 58 26.02 -6.18 10.40
CA MET A 58 25.45 -6.51 11.71
C MET A 58 26.50 -6.41 12.83
N SER A 59 27.14 -5.24 12.99
CA SER A 59 28.20 -5.06 14.01
C SER A 59 27.63 -5.20 15.43
N PRO A 60 28.42 -5.67 16.42
CA PRO A 60 27.96 -5.77 17.81
C PRO A 60 27.50 -4.42 18.40
N ASP A 61 28.21 -3.34 18.06
CA ASP A 61 27.91 -1.99 18.55
C ASP A 61 26.62 -1.44 17.93
N ALA A 62 26.40 -1.66 16.62
CA ALA A 62 25.14 -1.31 15.97
C ALA A 62 23.98 -2.13 16.55
N THR A 63 24.19 -3.43 16.77
CA THR A 63 23.16 -4.31 17.37
C THR A 63 22.73 -3.77 18.73
N THR A 64 23.68 -3.42 19.60
CA THR A 64 23.37 -2.90 20.95
C THR A 64 22.65 -1.56 20.92
N ARG A 65 23.02 -0.65 20.00
CA ARG A 65 22.35 0.64 19.84
C ARG A 65 20.93 0.49 19.32
N GLU A 66 20.74 -0.35 18.31
CA GLU A 66 19.42 -0.59 17.72
C GLU A 66 18.49 -1.28 18.74
N ILE A 67 18.99 -2.19 19.60
CA ILE A 67 18.20 -2.76 20.72
C ILE A 67 17.64 -1.64 21.63
N LYS A 68 18.42 -0.59 21.92
CA LYS A 68 17.95 0.54 22.73
C LYS A 68 16.90 1.38 22.02
N ALA A 69 17.08 1.61 20.72
CA ALA A 69 16.11 2.36 19.92
C ALA A 69 14.75 1.64 19.92
N VAL A 70 14.78 0.32 19.78
CA VAL A 70 13.60 -0.55 19.80
C VAL A 70 12.93 -0.57 21.16
N ASP A 71 13.69 -0.62 22.25
CA ASP A 71 13.14 -0.50 23.60
C ASP A 71 12.38 0.83 23.79
N SER A 72 12.96 1.93 23.30
CA SER A 72 12.31 3.24 23.34
C SER A 72 11.03 3.28 22.49
N GLU A 73 11.01 2.63 21.32
CA GLU A 73 9.81 2.51 20.48
C GLU A 73 8.71 1.72 21.20
N ASN A 74 9.06 0.58 21.82
CA ASN A 74 8.12 -0.20 22.60
C ASN A 74 7.55 0.60 23.79
N GLN A 75 8.38 1.38 24.49
CA GLN A 75 7.91 2.26 25.58
C GLN A 75 6.85 3.26 25.09
N ASN A 76 7.04 3.84 23.90
CA ASN A 76 6.02 4.71 23.29
C ASN A 76 4.74 3.93 22.93
N ASN A 77 4.88 2.71 22.42
CA ASN A 77 3.75 1.86 22.04
C ASN A 77 2.90 1.42 23.25
N LEU A 78 3.49 1.26 24.44
CA LEU A 78 2.76 0.94 25.67
C LEU A 78 1.72 2.00 26.06
N LEU A 79 1.90 3.24 25.61
CA LEU A 79 0.99 4.35 25.83
C LEU A 79 -0.09 4.49 24.73
N SER A 80 -0.01 3.68 23.67
CA SER A 80 -0.95 3.71 22.57
C SER A 80 -2.03 2.64 22.72
N ASP A 81 -3.28 3.08 22.89
CA ASP A 81 -4.44 2.17 22.96
C ASP A 81 -4.57 1.26 21.72
N GLY A 82 -4.18 1.75 20.54
CA GLY A 82 -4.19 0.94 19.31
C GLY A 82 -3.26 -0.28 19.42
N HIS A 83 -2.02 -0.07 19.88
CA HIS A 83 -1.06 -1.16 20.07
C HIS A 83 -1.48 -2.11 21.20
N ARG A 84 -2.02 -1.56 22.29
CA ARG A 84 -2.53 -2.35 23.43
C ARG A 84 -3.68 -3.26 23.01
N VAL A 85 -4.66 -2.75 22.27
CA VAL A 85 -5.81 -3.51 21.78
C VAL A 85 -5.38 -4.55 20.75
N TYR A 86 -4.54 -4.18 19.79
CA TYR A 86 -4.00 -5.12 18.79
C TYR A 86 -3.31 -6.32 19.46
N GLN A 87 -2.54 -6.05 20.52
CA GLN A 87 -1.85 -7.09 21.24
C GLN A 87 -2.75 -7.89 22.18
N LEU A 88 -3.79 -7.28 22.73
CA LEU A 88 -4.84 -7.98 23.46
C LEU A 88 -5.55 -8.98 22.53
N GLN A 89 -5.93 -8.55 21.33
CA GLN A 89 -6.56 -9.40 20.32
C GLN A 89 -5.74 -10.66 20.02
N LYS A 90 -4.41 -10.51 19.84
CA LYS A 90 -3.50 -11.65 19.68
C LYS A 90 -3.56 -12.64 20.85
N HIS A 91 -3.50 -12.14 22.08
CA HIS A 91 -3.54 -13.01 23.27
C HIS A 91 -4.87 -13.74 23.47
N LEU A 92 -5.95 -13.27 22.84
CA LEU A 92 -7.25 -13.93 22.86
C LEU A 92 -7.36 -15.06 21.82
N SER A 93 -6.37 -15.20 20.93
CA SER A 93 -6.29 -16.32 19.98
C SER A 93 -5.61 -17.55 20.59
N SER A 94 -5.65 -18.68 19.86
CA SER A 94 -5.08 -19.94 20.31
C SER A 94 -3.58 -19.84 20.56
N LYS A 95 -3.13 -20.28 21.75
CA LYS A 95 -1.71 -20.25 22.18
C LYS A 95 -0.75 -20.97 21.22
N ASP A 96 -1.25 -22.00 20.52
CA ASP A 96 -0.46 -22.78 19.56
C ASP A 96 -0.31 -22.05 18.21
N HIS A 97 -1.18 -21.07 17.93
CA HIS A 97 -1.19 -20.37 16.66
C HIS A 97 -0.15 -19.23 16.65
N PRO A 98 0.62 -19.04 15.56
CA PRO A 98 1.63 -17.98 15.48
C PRO A 98 1.09 -16.55 15.66
N TYR A 99 -0.20 -16.32 15.39
CA TYR A 99 -0.85 -15.04 15.68
C TYR A 99 -0.89 -14.68 17.17
N HIS A 100 -0.97 -15.67 18.07
CA HIS A 100 -0.95 -15.45 19.52
C HIS A 100 0.37 -14.85 19.99
N LYS A 101 1.44 -15.09 19.24
CA LYS A 101 2.76 -14.57 19.59
C LYS A 101 2.67 -13.05 19.72
N PHE A 102 3.13 -12.58 20.87
CA PHE A 102 3.41 -11.18 21.07
C PHE A 102 4.54 -10.80 20.12
N GLY A 103 4.18 -10.15 19.01
CA GLY A 103 5.14 -9.66 18.01
C GLY A 103 6.15 -8.69 18.62
N THR A 104 5.84 -8.20 19.82
CA THR A 104 6.56 -7.21 20.60
C THR A 104 7.55 -7.84 21.64
N GLY A 105 7.77 -9.17 21.64
CA GLY A 105 8.54 -9.91 22.68
C GLY A 105 7.85 -10.30 24.02
N HIS A 106 7.28 -11.51 24.10
CA HIS A 106 7.19 -12.30 25.35
C HIS A 106 7.10 -13.79 25.02
N ILE A 107 7.91 -14.60 25.71
CA ILE A 107 7.74 -16.06 25.83
C ILE A 107 7.15 -16.30 27.22
N ILE A 108 5.85 -16.63 27.31
CA ILE A 108 5.33 -17.29 28.52
C ILE A 108 5.45 -18.79 28.31
N GLN A 109 6.46 -19.36 28.98
CA GLN A 109 6.41 -20.62 29.71
C GLN A 109 5.46 -21.71 29.17
N TYR A 110 5.93 -22.53 28.25
CA TYR A 110 5.55 -23.95 28.24
C TYR A 110 6.80 -24.82 28.19
N HIS A 111 6.85 -25.70 29.18
CA HIS A 111 7.74 -26.84 29.29
C HIS A 111 7.62 -27.70 28.03
N LEU A 112 8.76 -28.22 27.57
CA LEU A 112 8.92 -29.50 26.89
C LEU A 112 7.80 -29.88 25.92
N LEU A 113 8.00 -29.64 24.62
CA LEU A 113 7.78 -30.62 23.53
C LEU A 113 8.30 -29.99 22.24
N GLY A 114 9.22 -30.68 21.57
CA GLY A 114 9.99 -30.15 20.44
C GLY A 114 9.11 -29.82 19.23
N PHE A 115 9.07 -28.53 18.88
CA PHE A 115 8.75 -28.04 17.54
C PHE A 115 9.57 -26.79 17.25
N SER A 116 10.00 -26.67 15.99
CA SER A 116 11.16 -25.93 15.49
C SER A 116 11.24 -24.43 15.81
N ASP A 117 12.44 -24.02 16.19
CA ASP A 117 12.99 -22.65 16.29
C ASP A 117 12.65 -21.77 15.08
N PHE A 118 11.57 -21.00 15.15
CA PHE A 118 11.22 -20.03 14.11
C PHE A 118 10.91 -18.65 14.68
N VAL A 119 11.52 -17.64 14.04
CA VAL A 119 11.31 -16.19 14.14
C VAL A 119 12.15 -15.45 15.19
N ILE A 120 13.42 -15.13 14.88
CA ILE A 120 14.25 -14.27 15.74
C ILE A 120 15.05 -13.15 15.01
N ALA A 121 14.99 -12.87 13.69
CA ALA A 121 15.98 -11.86 13.17
C ALA A 121 15.58 -10.79 12.16
N PHE A 122 14.43 -10.17 12.31
CA PHE A 122 14.31 -8.73 11.98
C PHE A 122 13.05 -8.11 12.61
N VAL A 123 12.17 -8.98 13.16
CA VAL A 123 11.17 -8.67 14.19
C VAL A 123 11.80 -7.99 15.43
N ILE A 124 13.10 -8.22 15.65
CA ILE A 124 13.91 -7.60 16.70
C ILE A 124 14.06 -6.07 16.55
N LEU A 125 13.81 -5.48 15.36
CA LEU A 125 14.21 -4.09 15.07
C LEU A 125 13.10 -3.03 15.11
N LEU A 126 11.86 -3.37 15.49
CA LEU A 126 10.79 -2.37 15.68
C LEU A 126 9.89 -2.63 16.89
N PHE A 127 9.94 -3.81 17.52
CA PHE A 127 8.88 -4.15 18.49
C PHE A 127 9.34 -4.83 19.77
N CYS A 128 10.61 -5.15 19.99
CA CYS A 128 11.03 -5.80 21.24
C CYS A 128 11.42 -4.81 22.34
N ASN A 129 11.81 -5.31 23.51
CA ASN A 129 12.33 -4.50 24.61
C ASN A 129 13.69 -5.03 25.07
N TRP A 130 14.42 -4.25 25.86
CA TRP A 130 15.77 -4.59 26.34
C TRP A 130 15.80 -5.94 27.07
N ASP A 131 14.73 -6.26 27.79
CA ASP A 131 14.60 -7.52 28.53
C ASP A 131 14.56 -8.74 27.60
N THR A 132 13.84 -8.67 26.49
CA THR A 132 13.64 -9.79 25.55
C THR A 132 14.79 -9.97 24.57
N LEU A 133 15.53 -8.91 24.25
CA LEU A 133 16.62 -8.93 23.28
C LEU A 133 18.01 -9.08 23.88
N GLU A 134 18.19 -8.69 25.13
CA GLU A 134 19.51 -8.62 25.76
C GLU A 134 19.55 -9.34 27.09
N VAL A 135 18.68 -9.00 28.05
CA VAL A 135 18.75 -9.54 29.42
C VAL A 135 18.44 -11.04 29.45
N ARG A 136 17.30 -11.47 28.91
CA ARG A 136 16.88 -12.88 28.92
C ARG A 136 17.72 -13.78 28.00
N PRO A 137 18.10 -13.37 26.78
CA PRO A 137 19.01 -14.15 25.94
C PRO A 137 20.36 -14.35 26.62
N LYS A 138 20.97 -13.30 27.19
CA LYS A 138 22.23 -13.40 27.93
C LYS A 138 22.12 -14.31 29.15
N ALA A 139 21.03 -14.22 29.91
CA ALA A 139 20.76 -15.11 31.04
C ALA A 139 20.64 -16.59 30.63
N ARG A 140 20.33 -16.88 29.36
CA ARG A 140 20.26 -18.23 28.78
C ARG A 140 21.50 -18.62 27.97
N GLY A 141 22.56 -17.79 27.97
CA GLY A 141 23.77 -18.00 27.19
C GLY A 141 23.58 -17.87 25.67
N LEU A 142 22.51 -17.21 25.22
CA LEU A 142 22.22 -16.99 23.80
C LEU A 142 22.86 -15.68 23.30
N ASN A 143 23.51 -15.75 22.14
CA ASN A 143 24.06 -14.58 21.44
C ASN A 143 23.05 -14.02 20.43
N THR A 144 22.47 -12.86 20.74
CA THR A 144 21.46 -12.18 19.91
C THR A 144 21.96 -11.87 18.50
N ARG A 145 23.25 -11.51 18.35
CA ARG A 145 23.84 -11.24 17.02
C ARG A 145 23.95 -12.50 16.17
N GLU A 146 24.30 -13.64 16.76
CA GLU A 146 24.37 -14.90 16.02
C GLU A 146 22.98 -15.35 15.57
N LYS A 147 21.97 -15.20 16.44
CA LYS A 147 20.57 -15.42 16.06
C LYS A 147 20.15 -14.45 14.96
N LEU A 148 20.63 -13.20 15.00
CA LEU A 148 20.36 -12.20 13.97
C LEU A 148 20.86 -12.66 12.58
N LEU A 149 22.13 -13.04 12.54
CA LEU A 149 22.78 -13.56 11.34
C LEU A 149 22.14 -14.86 10.84
N LYS A 150 21.74 -15.74 11.77
CA LYS A 150 21.08 -17.00 11.44
C LYS A 150 19.76 -16.73 10.69
N PHE A 151 18.87 -15.90 11.23
CA PHE A 151 17.60 -15.69 10.55
C PHE A 151 17.72 -14.87 9.27
N TYR A 152 18.69 -13.95 9.16
CA TYR A 152 18.97 -13.32 7.87
C TYR A 152 19.31 -14.38 6.81
N LYS A 153 20.23 -15.31 7.11
CA LYS A 153 20.57 -16.42 6.21
C LYS A 153 19.41 -17.37 5.92
N GLU A 154 18.45 -17.50 6.84
CA GLU A 154 17.31 -18.42 6.69
C GLU A 154 16.14 -17.80 5.92
N ASN A 155 15.94 -16.49 6.00
CA ASN A 155 14.72 -15.83 5.51
C ASN A 155 14.96 -14.82 4.37
N TYR A 156 16.15 -14.20 4.28
CA TYR A 156 16.46 -13.24 3.22
C TYR A 156 16.98 -14.00 1.98
N SER A 157 16.05 -14.48 1.17
CA SER A 157 16.33 -15.19 -0.09
C SER A 157 15.72 -14.45 -1.27
N ALA A 158 16.47 -14.29 -2.37
CA ALA A 158 16.02 -13.53 -3.54
C ALA A 158 14.66 -13.98 -4.09
N ASN A 159 14.34 -15.28 -4.03
CA ASN A 159 13.06 -15.81 -4.52
C ASN A 159 11.82 -15.38 -3.70
N LEU A 160 12.01 -14.76 -2.53
CA LEU A 160 10.93 -14.22 -1.68
C LEU A 160 10.85 -12.68 -1.74
N MET A 161 11.79 -12.04 -2.44
CA MET A 161 11.90 -10.58 -2.48
C MET A 161 11.19 -10.01 -3.71
N HIS A 162 10.55 -8.86 -3.52
CA HIS A 162 9.96 -8.06 -4.58
C HIS A 162 10.57 -6.67 -4.54
N LEU A 163 11.05 -6.19 -5.70
CA LEU A 163 11.66 -4.88 -5.84
C LEU A 163 10.83 -4.03 -6.81
N VAL A 164 10.55 -2.79 -6.42
CA VAL A 164 9.94 -1.79 -7.28
C VAL A 164 10.92 -0.62 -7.41
N VAL A 165 11.22 -0.25 -8.65
CA VAL A 165 12.08 0.89 -8.98
C VAL A 165 11.30 1.88 -9.80
N TYR A 166 11.27 3.14 -9.34
CA TYR A 166 10.69 4.26 -10.06
C TYR A 166 11.82 5.24 -10.41
N SER A 167 12.15 5.35 -11.70
CA SER A 167 13.22 6.23 -12.21
C SER A 167 12.74 7.05 -13.42
N LYS A 168 13.45 8.14 -13.71
CA LYS A 168 13.32 8.92 -14.96
C LYS A 168 13.89 8.19 -16.19
N ASP A 169 14.72 7.17 -15.98
CA ASP A 169 15.37 6.41 -17.05
C ASP A 169 14.38 5.54 -17.84
N CYS A 170 14.77 5.16 -19.06
CA CYS A 170 14.01 4.17 -19.83
C CYS A 170 14.12 2.78 -19.17
N LEU A 171 13.15 1.91 -19.47
CA LEU A 171 13.05 0.58 -18.85
C LEU A 171 14.33 -0.24 -19.04
N ASP A 172 14.96 -0.19 -20.23
CA ASP A 172 16.15 -0.99 -20.53
C ASP A 172 17.36 -0.57 -19.65
N LYS A 173 17.52 0.74 -19.43
CA LYS A 173 18.54 1.27 -18.51
C LYS A 173 18.23 0.89 -17.07
N ALA A 174 16.99 1.09 -16.62
CA ALA A 174 16.57 0.75 -15.27
C ALA A 174 16.75 -0.75 -14.99
N GLN A 175 16.42 -1.62 -15.95
CA GLN A 175 16.63 -3.06 -15.85
C GLN A 175 18.10 -3.40 -15.74
N THR A 176 18.95 -2.84 -16.61
CA THR A 176 20.40 -3.13 -16.60
C THR A 176 21.03 -2.73 -15.27
N LEU A 177 20.65 -1.55 -14.74
CA LEU A 177 21.07 -1.08 -13.43
C LEU A 177 20.59 -1.98 -12.28
N VAL A 178 19.31 -2.37 -12.30
CA VAL A 178 18.76 -3.27 -11.27
C VAL A 178 19.43 -4.64 -11.32
N GLN A 179 19.65 -5.19 -12.52
CA GLN A 179 20.31 -6.48 -12.69
C GLN A 179 21.77 -6.41 -12.21
N SER A 180 22.50 -5.35 -12.54
CA SER A 180 23.91 -5.23 -12.13
C SER A 180 24.07 -5.19 -10.61
N ILE A 181 23.15 -4.52 -9.90
CA ILE A 181 23.18 -4.34 -8.45
C ILE A 181 22.60 -5.55 -7.70
N PHE A 182 21.41 -6.03 -8.07
CA PHE A 182 20.67 -7.02 -7.29
C PHE A 182 20.97 -8.48 -7.67
N GLN A 183 21.72 -8.75 -8.74
CA GLN A 183 22.17 -10.12 -9.06
C GLN A 183 23.01 -10.75 -7.95
N GLU A 184 23.63 -9.93 -7.09
CA GLU A 184 24.45 -10.40 -5.96
C GLU A 184 23.60 -10.90 -4.78
N VAL A 185 22.29 -10.65 -4.76
CA VAL A 185 21.42 -11.10 -3.66
C VAL A 185 21.32 -12.63 -3.69
N PRO A 186 21.71 -13.33 -2.60
CA PRO A 186 21.69 -14.78 -2.58
C PRO A 186 20.28 -15.36 -2.77
N ASN A 187 20.15 -16.33 -3.66
CA ASN A 187 18.95 -17.16 -3.76
C ASN A 187 19.18 -18.52 -3.07
N THR A 188 18.51 -18.76 -1.95
CA THR A 188 18.54 -20.03 -1.22
C THR A 188 17.32 -20.92 -1.51
N ASN A 189 16.52 -20.58 -2.54
CA ASN A 189 15.33 -21.30 -3.01
C ASN A 189 14.39 -21.69 -1.86
N ARG A 190 14.06 -20.71 -1.02
CA ARG A 190 13.24 -20.96 0.17
C ARG A 190 11.79 -21.18 -0.22
N SER A 191 11.23 -22.29 0.24
CA SER A 191 9.80 -22.52 0.24
C SER A 191 9.17 -21.82 1.43
N TYR A 192 8.26 -20.88 1.18
CA TYR A 192 7.39 -20.34 2.20
C TYR A 192 6.20 -21.29 2.40
N SER A 193 6.03 -21.81 3.62
CA SER A 193 4.86 -22.59 4.02
C SER A 193 3.97 -21.72 4.90
N PRO A 194 2.89 -21.17 4.35
CA PRO A 194 2.01 -20.33 5.13
C PRO A 194 1.28 -21.13 6.22
N VAL A 195 0.97 -20.44 7.31
CA VAL A 195 0.03 -20.93 8.31
C VAL A 195 -1.37 -20.73 7.74
N THR A 196 -2.09 -21.82 7.53
CA THR A 196 -3.44 -21.79 6.93
C THR A 196 -4.56 -21.92 7.95
N ASP A 197 -4.23 -22.29 9.19
CA ASP A 197 -5.19 -22.43 10.26
C ASP A 197 -5.71 -21.07 10.73
N GLN A 198 -6.97 -21.05 11.17
CA GLN A 198 -7.57 -19.86 11.77
C GLN A 198 -7.01 -19.65 13.20
N PRO A 199 -6.69 -18.42 13.60
CA PRO A 199 -6.13 -18.13 14.92
C PRO A 199 -7.12 -18.42 16.06
N CYS A 200 -8.42 -18.32 15.80
CA CYS A 200 -9.48 -18.46 16.79
C CYS A 200 -10.27 -19.75 16.57
N LYS A 201 -10.22 -20.65 17.57
CA LYS A 201 -11.10 -21.84 17.67
C LYS A 201 -12.43 -21.46 18.34
N SER A 202 -13.40 -22.37 18.40
CA SER A 202 -14.72 -22.15 19.02
C SER A 202 -14.65 -21.60 20.45
N GLU A 203 -13.69 -22.06 21.26
CA GLU A 203 -13.44 -21.59 22.63
C GLU A 203 -12.96 -20.14 22.75
N HIS A 204 -12.48 -19.56 21.64
CA HIS A 204 -12.01 -18.16 21.56
C HIS A 204 -13.10 -17.23 20.98
N LEU A 205 -14.26 -17.77 20.62
CA LEU A 205 -15.38 -17.02 20.07
C LEU A 205 -16.45 -16.76 21.15
N GLN A 206 -17.36 -15.81 20.86
CA GLN A 206 -18.45 -15.44 21.77
C GLN A 206 -17.96 -14.96 23.15
N ILE A 207 -16.77 -14.37 23.19
CA ILE A 207 -16.20 -13.77 24.39
C ILE A 207 -16.51 -12.27 24.44
N LEU A 208 -16.67 -11.74 25.65
CA LEU A 208 -16.76 -10.30 25.92
C LEU A 208 -15.49 -9.85 26.61
N VAL A 209 -14.81 -8.86 26.04
CA VAL A 209 -13.55 -8.33 26.57
C VAL A 209 -13.77 -6.91 27.04
N ARG A 210 -13.51 -6.66 28.32
CA ARG A 210 -13.55 -5.31 28.92
C ARG A 210 -12.13 -4.84 29.16
N ALA A 211 -11.72 -3.76 28.49
CA ALA A 211 -10.39 -3.19 28.60
C ALA A 211 -10.48 -1.72 29.03
N VAL A 212 -9.53 -1.31 29.87
CA VAL A 212 -9.40 0.09 30.32
C VAL A 212 -8.46 0.82 29.36
N PRO A 213 -8.95 1.83 28.61
CA PRO A 213 -8.10 2.62 27.71
C PRO A 213 -7.25 3.62 28.50
N ILE A 214 -6.20 4.12 27.86
CA ILE A 214 -5.38 5.23 28.35
C ILE A 214 -6.05 6.56 27.99
N LYS A 215 -6.55 6.69 26.76
CA LYS A 215 -7.30 7.86 26.32
C LYS A 215 -8.71 7.84 26.90
N GLN A 216 -9.23 9.02 27.21
CA GLN A 216 -10.63 9.19 27.59
C GLN A 216 -11.54 8.89 26.40
N GLY A 217 -12.66 8.22 26.68
CA GLY A 217 -13.69 7.88 25.70
C GLY A 217 -14.10 6.41 25.77
N HIS A 218 -15.27 6.13 25.18
CA HIS A 218 -15.83 4.78 25.12
C HIS A 218 -15.75 4.27 23.68
N SER A 219 -15.34 3.01 23.51
CA SER A 219 -15.35 2.37 22.21
C SER A 219 -15.83 0.93 22.31
N LEU A 220 -16.57 0.50 21.30
CA LEU A 220 -17.05 -0.85 21.13
C LEU A 220 -16.48 -1.43 19.84
N ARG A 221 -15.91 -2.64 19.94
CA ARG A 221 -15.38 -3.41 18.82
C ARG A 221 -16.11 -4.73 18.75
N LEU A 222 -16.68 -5.02 17.58
CA LEU A 222 -17.17 -6.35 17.24
C LEU A 222 -16.26 -6.90 16.17
N GLU A 223 -15.69 -8.07 16.41
CA GLU A 223 -14.73 -8.70 15.50
C GLU A 223 -15.14 -10.13 15.18
N TRP A 224 -15.01 -10.49 13.90
CA TRP A 224 -15.25 -11.84 13.41
C TRP A 224 -14.03 -12.32 12.63
N PRO A 225 -13.47 -13.50 12.91
CA PRO A 225 -12.45 -14.08 12.04
C PRO A 225 -13.08 -14.42 10.69
N ILE A 226 -12.41 -14.05 9.61
CA ILE A 226 -12.84 -14.25 8.23
C ILE A 226 -11.68 -14.80 7.37
N ILE A 227 -12.03 -15.22 6.16
CA ILE A 227 -11.06 -15.46 5.09
C ILE A 227 -10.74 -14.09 4.46
N PRO A 228 -9.46 -13.74 4.25
CA PRO A 228 -9.09 -12.43 3.71
C PRO A 228 -9.67 -12.16 2.31
N ASP A 229 -10.05 -10.90 2.04
CA ASP A 229 -10.53 -10.50 0.71
C ASP A 229 -9.48 -10.67 -0.38
N LEU A 230 -8.19 -10.79 -0.03
CA LEU A 230 -7.13 -11.02 -1.01
C LEU A 230 -7.41 -12.24 -1.92
N THR A 231 -8.04 -13.27 -1.38
CA THR A 231 -8.45 -14.47 -2.13
C THR A 231 -9.60 -14.21 -3.12
N HIS A 232 -10.39 -13.17 -2.87
CA HIS A 232 -11.56 -12.75 -3.61
C HIS A 232 -11.49 -11.27 -4.00
N TYR A 233 -10.28 -10.77 -4.33
CA TYR A 233 -10.04 -9.33 -4.48
C TYR A 233 -10.83 -8.70 -5.64
N LYS A 234 -11.31 -9.51 -6.58
CA LYS A 234 -12.15 -9.07 -7.70
C LYS A 234 -13.60 -8.87 -7.27
N GLU A 235 -14.08 -9.74 -6.38
CA GLU A 235 -15.43 -9.72 -5.85
C GLU A 235 -15.56 -8.79 -4.63
N GLY A 236 -14.47 -8.58 -3.87
CA GLY A 236 -14.39 -7.67 -2.73
C GLY A 236 -15.54 -7.81 -1.71
N PRO A 237 -15.81 -9.01 -1.17
CA PRO A 237 -16.98 -9.23 -0.31
C PRO A 237 -16.92 -8.43 1.00
N SER A 238 -15.75 -8.32 1.66
CA SER A 238 -15.61 -7.50 2.87
C SER A 238 -15.72 -6.02 2.54
N LEU A 239 -15.20 -5.57 1.38
CA LEU A 239 -15.43 -4.20 0.90
C LEU A 239 -16.92 -3.88 0.68
N TYR A 240 -17.67 -4.82 0.11
CA TYR A 240 -19.11 -4.66 -0.08
C TYR A 240 -19.85 -4.54 1.26
N LEU A 241 -19.53 -5.42 2.22
CA LEU A 241 -20.13 -5.40 3.55
C LEU A 241 -19.72 -4.17 4.36
N SER A 242 -18.46 -3.74 4.26
CA SER A 242 -17.96 -2.55 4.94
C SER A 242 -18.67 -1.29 4.46
N HIS A 243 -18.92 -1.17 3.15
CA HIS A 243 -19.67 -0.07 2.57
C HIS A 243 -21.10 0.02 3.14
N LEU A 244 -21.78 -1.12 3.33
CA LEU A 244 -23.15 -1.15 3.85
C LEU A 244 -23.25 -0.96 5.36
N ILE A 245 -22.38 -1.61 6.13
CA ILE A 245 -22.39 -1.53 7.59
C ILE A 245 -21.84 -0.17 8.04
N GLY A 246 -20.80 0.31 7.38
CA GLY A 246 -20.16 1.61 7.60
C GLY A 246 -20.89 2.80 6.98
N HIS A 247 -22.05 2.61 6.35
CA HIS A 247 -22.78 3.70 5.71
C HIS A 247 -23.28 4.73 6.73
N GLU A 248 -23.17 6.02 6.41
CA GLU A 248 -23.56 7.11 7.33
C GLU A 248 -24.86 7.84 6.94
N GLY A 249 -25.43 7.52 5.78
CA GLY A 249 -26.66 8.15 5.29
C GLY A 249 -27.92 7.68 6.02
N GLU A 250 -29.04 8.35 5.73
CA GLU A 250 -30.34 8.03 6.32
C GLU A 250 -30.74 6.56 6.10
N GLY A 251 -31.28 5.93 7.15
CA GLY A 251 -31.63 4.51 7.15
C GLY A 251 -30.48 3.57 7.50
N SER A 252 -29.25 4.06 7.70
CA SER A 252 -28.12 3.23 8.11
C SER A 252 -28.12 2.90 9.61
N LEU A 253 -27.28 1.92 9.97
CA LEU A 253 -26.98 1.59 11.36
C LEU A 253 -26.46 2.82 12.13
N PHE A 254 -25.48 3.53 11.56
CA PHE A 254 -24.91 4.70 12.21
C PHE A 254 -25.93 5.83 12.39
N TYR A 255 -26.82 6.05 11.40
CA TYR A 255 -27.86 7.07 11.49
C TYR A 255 -28.78 6.88 12.70
N ILE A 256 -29.20 5.64 12.98
CA ILE A 256 -30.05 5.32 14.14
C ILE A 256 -29.27 5.51 15.44
N LEU A 257 -28.03 4.98 15.53
CA LEU A 257 -27.18 5.14 16.71
C LEU A 257 -26.91 6.62 17.04
N LYS A 258 -26.71 7.43 16.00
CA LYS A 258 -26.55 8.88 16.13
C LYS A 258 -27.82 9.58 16.59
N LYS A 259 -28.99 9.21 16.06
CA LYS A 259 -30.28 9.77 16.50
C LYS A 259 -30.61 9.45 17.97
N LEU A 260 -30.22 8.27 18.44
CA LEU A 260 -30.37 7.88 19.84
C LEU A 260 -29.33 8.54 20.75
N GLY A 261 -28.33 9.23 20.18
CA GLY A 261 -27.24 9.85 20.93
C GLY A 261 -26.26 8.83 21.51
N TRP A 262 -26.20 7.61 20.97
CA TRP A 262 -25.37 6.51 21.47
C TRP A 262 -23.99 6.42 20.82
N ALA A 263 -23.80 6.94 19.60
CA ALA A 263 -22.52 6.87 18.89
C ALA A 263 -22.14 8.19 18.22
N THR A 264 -20.85 8.46 18.14
CA THR A 264 -20.26 9.63 17.46
C THR A 264 -19.65 9.28 16.11
N SER A 265 -19.20 8.05 15.92
CA SER A 265 -18.71 7.51 14.64
C SER A 265 -18.88 5.99 14.58
N LEU A 266 -18.90 5.46 13.36
CA LEU A 266 -18.91 4.03 13.08
C LEU A 266 -18.04 3.76 11.86
N SER A 267 -17.17 2.77 11.95
CA SER A 267 -16.42 2.25 10.81
C SER A 267 -16.54 0.72 10.78
N ALA A 268 -16.61 0.17 9.59
CA ALA A 268 -16.58 -1.27 9.37
C ALA A 268 -15.54 -1.60 8.31
N GLY A 269 -14.93 -2.77 8.38
CA GLY A 269 -13.94 -3.19 7.41
C GLY A 269 -13.18 -4.43 7.79
N GLU A 270 -12.43 -4.94 6.82
CA GLU A 270 -11.42 -5.94 7.11
C GLU A 270 -10.27 -5.33 7.93
N SER A 271 -9.96 -5.95 9.06
CA SER A 271 -8.86 -5.62 9.96
C SER A 271 -7.95 -6.85 10.12
N GLY A 272 -6.79 -6.82 9.48
CA GLY A 272 -5.90 -7.96 9.45
C GLY A 272 -5.04 -7.94 8.19
N GLY A 273 -3.83 -8.47 8.29
CA GLY A 273 -2.84 -8.41 7.20
C GLY A 273 -2.18 -9.76 6.92
N GLY A 274 -2.84 -10.86 7.29
CA GLY A 274 -2.37 -12.20 6.96
C GLY A 274 -2.91 -12.65 5.60
N HIS A 275 -2.13 -13.40 4.85
CA HIS A 275 -2.57 -13.98 3.57
C HIS A 275 -3.68 -15.04 3.72
N HIS A 276 -3.84 -15.62 4.92
CA HIS A 276 -4.70 -16.80 5.14
C HIS A 276 -5.84 -16.61 6.12
N PHE A 277 -5.73 -15.62 7.01
CA PHE A 277 -6.79 -15.25 7.93
C PHE A 277 -6.82 -13.73 8.09
N SER A 278 -8.01 -13.21 8.32
CA SER A 278 -8.23 -11.80 8.63
C SER A 278 -9.37 -11.67 9.64
N PHE A 279 -9.69 -10.46 10.04
CA PHE A 279 -10.86 -10.18 10.84
C PHE A 279 -11.75 -9.18 10.11
N PHE A 280 -13.05 -9.27 10.29
CA PHE A 280 -13.97 -8.19 9.97
C PHE A 280 -14.26 -7.46 11.27
N GLU A 281 -14.02 -6.16 11.31
CA GLU A 281 -14.26 -5.32 12.47
C GLU A 281 -15.42 -4.35 12.20
N VAL A 282 -16.27 -4.17 13.21
CA VAL A 282 -17.15 -3.02 13.35
C VAL A 282 -16.70 -2.26 14.59
N TYR A 283 -16.15 -1.07 14.36
CA TYR A 283 -15.67 -0.16 15.40
C TYR A 283 -16.66 0.99 15.57
N ILE A 284 -17.07 1.23 16.81
CA ILE A 284 -18.03 2.29 17.16
C ILE A 284 -17.42 3.13 18.28
N SER A 285 -17.32 4.44 18.06
CA SER A 285 -17.05 5.40 19.14
C SER A 285 -18.37 5.74 19.85
N LEU A 286 -18.45 5.38 21.13
CA LEU A 286 -19.66 5.52 21.93
C LEU A 286 -19.67 6.84 22.70
N THR A 287 -20.86 7.37 22.93
CA THR A 287 -21.09 8.39 23.97
C THR A 287 -21.18 7.72 25.34
N ASP A 288 -21.23 8.50 26.42
CA ASP A 288 -21.46 7.97 27.77
C ASP A 288 -22.80 7.20 27.83
N ALA A 289 -23.86 7.75 27.24
CA ALA A 289 -25.14 7.06 27.11
C ALA A 289 -25.04 5.77 26.26
N GLY A 290 -24.27 5.80 25.17
CA GLY A 290 -24.04 4.60 24.36
C GLY A 290 -23.24 3.52 25.08
N HIS A 291 -22.37 3.89 26.03
CA HIS A 291 -21.67 2.96 26.89
C HIS A 291 -22.61 2.24 27.85
N ASP A 292 -23.54 2.97 28.48
CA ASP A 292 -24.56 2.40 29.35
C ASP A 292 -25.52 1.47 28.58
N HIS A 293 -25.74 1.76 27.30
CA HIS A 293 -26.59 0.99 26.38
C HIS A 293 -25.81 0.06 25.43
N PHE A 294 -24.58 -0.34 25.76
CA PHE A 294 -23.74 -1.09 24.80
C PHE A 294 -24.38 -2.40 24.32
N GLU A 295 -25.18 -3.07 25.16
CA GLU A 295 -25.90 -4.30 24.78
C GLU A 295 -26.95 -4.03 23.70
N ASP A 296 -27.68 -2.91 23.81
CA ASP A 296 -28.64 -2.45 22.81
C ASP A 296 -27.94 -2.07 21.50
N VAL A 297 -26.76 -1.44 21.59
CA VAL A 297 -25.92 -1.14 20.42
C VAL A 297 -25.51 -2.42 19.70
N VAL A 298 -25.03 -3.44 20.44
CA VAL A 298 -24.70 -4.76 19.88
C VAL A 298 -25.93 -5.40 19.23
N ALA A 299 -27.10 -5.35 19.88
CA ALA A 299 -28.34 -5.87 19.33
C ALA A 299 -28.73 -5.18 18.01
N LEU A 300 -28.55 -3.86 17.91
CA LEU A 300 -28.79 -3.12 16.67
C LEU A 300 -27.84 -3.52 15.55
N VAL A 301 -26.56 -3.74 15.85
CA VAL A 301 -25.58 -4.24 14.86
C VAL A 301 -26.05 -5.58 14.30
N PHE A 302 -26.40 -6.54 15.16
CA PHE A 302 -26.89 -7.85 14.71
C PHE A 302 -28.24 -7.79 13.97
N LYS A 303 -29.14 -6.88 14.37
CA LYS A 303 -30.40 -6.64 13.66
C LYS A 303 -30.13 -6.11 12.24
N TYR A 304 -29.16 -5.22 12.08
CA TYR A 304 -28.75 -4.72 10.77
C TYR A 304 -28.11 -5.82 9.91
N ILE A 305 -27.23 -6.65 10.49
CA ILE A 305 -26.65 -7.81 9.79
C ILE A 305 -27.76 -8.79 9.34
N HIS A 306 -28.78 -9.02 10.18
CA HIS A 306 -29.93 -9.85 9.83
C HIS A 306 -30.72 -9.27 8.65
N LEU A 307 -30.94 -7.94 8.63
CA LEU A 307 -31.57 -7.25 7.52
C LEU A 307 -30.78 -7.43 6.22
N LEU A 308 -29.45 -7.26 6.25
CA LEU A 308 -28.59 -7.47 5.09
C LEU A 308 -28.69 -8.91 4.57
N ARG A 309 -28.72 -9.90 5.48
CA ARG A 309 -28.88 -11.31 5.12
C ARG A 309 -30.21 -11.59 4.44
N GLN A 310 -31.30 -10.98 4.89
CA GLN A 310 -32.62 -11.12 4.27
C GLN A 310 -32.70 -10.43 2.90
N ALA A 311 -32.10 -9.24 2.79
CA ALA A 311 -32.14 -8.45 1.56
C ALA A 311 -31.31 -9.05 0.41
N GLY A 312 -30.26 -9.80 0.75
CA GLY A 312 -29.30 -10.40 -0.17
C GLY A 312 -28.37 -9.37 -0.82
N ALA A 313 -27.36 -9.87 -1.55
CA ALA A 313 -26.46 -9.01 -2.32
C ALA A 313 -27.19 -8.35 -3.50
N ARG A 314 -27.00 -7.04 -3.67
CA ARG A 314 -27.61 -6.25 -4.75
C ARG A 314 -26.52 -5.78 -5.70
N LYS A 315 -26.61 -6.23 -6.95
CA LYS A 315 -25.62 -5.92 -7.98
C LYS A 315 -25.37 -4.42 -8.14
N TRP A 316 -26.41 -3.60 -8.12
CA TRP A 316 -26.27 -2.15 -8.29
C TRP A 316 -25.41 -1.49 -7.19
N ILE A 317 -25.43 -2.02 -5.97
CA ILE A 317 -24.61 -1.52 -4.85
C ILE A 317 -23.13 -1.87 -5.09
N PHE A 318 -22.87 -3.08 -5.58
CA PHE A 318 -21.52 -3.48 -5.98
C PHE A 318 -21.01 -2.61 -7.14
N ASP A 319 -21.83 -2.42 -8.17
CA ASP A 319 -21.49 -1.59 -9.33
C ASP A 319 -21.23 -0.12 -8.88
N GLU A 320 -22.03 0.41 -7.95
CA GLU A 320 -21.80 1.73 -7.35
C GLU A 320 -20.48 1.79 -6.57
N ALA A 321 -20.21 0.83 -5.68
CA ALA A 321 -18.97 0.81 -4.90
C ALA A 321 -17.71 0.75 -5.80
N VAL A 322 -17.75 -0.02 -6.89
CA VAL A 322 -16.68 -0.09 -7.90
C VAL A 322 -16.58 1.23 -8.68
N ASN A 323 -17.71 1.80 -9.09
CA ASN A 323 -17.74 3.07 -9.82
C ASN A 323 -17.31 4.25 -8.95
N VAL A 324 -17.58 4.22 -7.65
CA VAL A 324 -17.11 5.26 -6.72
C VAL A 324 -15.58 5.24 -6.68
N GLN A 325 -14.92 4.08 -6.65
CA GLN A 325 -13.45 4.01 -6.74
C GLN A 325 -12.91 4.59 -8.05
N ALA A 326 -13.54 4.29 -9.18
CA ALA A 326 -13.20 4.91 -10.47
C ALA A 326 -13.49 6.43 -10.49
N SER A 327 -14.56 6.85 -9.81
CA SER A 327 -14.96 8.25 -9.71
C SER A 327 -14.07 9.04 -8.75
N VAL A 328 -13.46 8.43 -7.73
CA VAL A 328 -12.48 9.05 -6.84
C VAL A 328 -11.21 9.36 -7.63
N ILE A 329 -10.79 8.46 -8.53
CA ILE A 329 -9.73 8.75 -9.50
C ILE A 329 -10.13 9.97 -10.36
N ASN A 330 -11.34 9.97 -10.92
CA ASN A 330 -11.86 11.13 -11.67
C ASN A 330 -12.03 12.39 -10.81
N ARG A 331 -12.35 12.28 -9.52
CA ARG A 331 -12.52 13.41 -8.58
C ARG A 331 -11.17 13.99 -8.21
N ILE A 332 -10.15 13.16 -8.03
CA ILE A 332 -8.75 13.59 -7.92
C ILE A 332 -8.33 14.29 -9.21
N GLU A 333 -8.79 13.85 -10.39
CA GLU A 333 -8.58 14.56 -11.66
C GLU A 333 -9.38 15.88 -11.77
N VAL A 334 -10.60 15.95 -11.26
CA VAL A 334 -11.44 17.17 -11.25
C VAL A 334 -10.96 18.18 -10.21
N LEU A 335 -10.45 17.74 -9.06
CA LEU A 335 -9.81 18.65 -8.09
C LEU A 335 -8.53 19.28 -8.67
N ARG A 336 -7.93 18.70 -9.72
CA ARG A 336 -6.87 19.33 -10.52
C ARG A 336 -7.38 20.37 -11.55
N THR A 337 -8.70 20.45 -11.80
CA THR A 337 -9.28 21.44 -12.75
C THR A 337 -9.59 22.81 -12.15
N PHE A 338 -9.49 22.98 -10.82
CA PHE A 338 -9.63 24.28 -10.17
C PHE A 338 -8.33 24.69 -9.49
N PHE A 339 -7.91 25.93 -9.69
CA PHE A 339 -6.77 26.52 -8.98
C PHE A 339 -7.26 27.01 -7.61
N TRP A 340 -6.84 26.34 -6.54
CA TRP A 340 -7.10 26.77 -5.16
C TRP A 340 -5.79 27.15 -4.49
N GLN A 341 -5.76 28.32 -3.84
CA GLN A 341 -4.86 28.62 -2.74
C GLN A 341 -5.69 28.61 -1.46
N GLY A 342 -5.20 27.91 -0.43
CA GLY A 342 -6.01 27.43 0.70
C GLY A 342 -6.28 28.41 1.86
N ASN A 343 -6.91 27.81 2.87
CA ASN A 343 -7.16 28.17 4.28
C ASN A 343 -7.70 29.56 4.67
N GLU A 344 -8.77 29.47 5.47
CA GLU A 344 -9.32 30.35 6.51
C GLU A 344 -9.27 31.88 6.31
N GLU A 345 -10.47 32.48 6.42
CA GLU A 345 -10.76 33.90 6.62
C GLU A 345 -10.57 34.88 5.44
N LYS A 346 -11.51 34.90 4.48
CA LYS A 346 -12.29 36.10 4.02
C LYS A 346 -13.06 35.84 2.71
N ARG A 347 -14.12 36.65 2.47
CA ARG A 347 -15.07 36.56 1.34
C ARG A 347 -14.39 36.74 -0.03
N ASN A 348 -14.78 35.90 -1.01
CA ASN A 348 -14.24 35.85 -2.37
C ASN A 348 -15.25 36.30 -3.46
N ASN A 349 -14.70 36.87 -4.54
CA ASN A 349 -15.20 36.99 -5.93
C ASN A 349 -13.97 36.73 -6.85
N HIS A 350 -13.96 36.12 -8.05
CA HIS A 350 -14.93 35.72 -9.07
C HIS A 350 -14.49 34.39 -9.74
N LEU A 351 -15.44 33.63 -10.28
CA LEU A 351 -15.20 32.41 -11.08
C LEU A 351 -14.86 32.79 -12.53
N VAL A 352 -13.59 32.63 -12.94
CA VAL A 352 -13.21 32.70 -14.37
C VAL A 352 -13.46 31.34 -15.01
N LYS A 353 -14.19 31.29 -16.13
CA LYS A 353 -14.43 30.05 -16.87
C LYS A 353 -13.11 29.49 -17.41
N TRP A 354 -12.87 28.18 -17.24
CA TRP A 354 -11.64 27.49 -17.68
C TRP A 354 -11.33 27.66 -19.18
N GLU A 355 -12.38 27.83 -20.00
CA GLU A 355 -12.26 28.08 -21.43
C GLU A 355 -11.51 29.39 -21.73
N GLU A 356 -11.66 30.42 -20.90
CA GLU A 356 -10.94 31.69 -21.06
C GLU A 356 -9.49 31.62 -20.58
N MET A 357 -9.18 30.71 -19.65
CA MET A 357 -7.82 30.48 -19.14
C MET A 357 -6.91 29.81 -20.19
N ASN A 358 -7.49 29.02 -21.10
CA ASN A 358 -6.77 28.28 -22.16
C ASN A 358 -6.39 29.15 -23.37
N ILE A 359 -6.88 30.40 -23.42
CA ILE A 359 -6.60 31.33 -24.51
C ILE A 359 -5.11 31.73 -24.47
N SER A 360 -4.47 31.81 -25.64
CA SER A 360 -3.06 32.18 -25.75
C SER A 360 -2.80 33.61 -25.27
N LYS A 361 -1.69 33.83 -24.57
CA LYS A 361 -1.17 35.15 -24.17
C LYS A 361 -1.04 36.10 -25.36
N LYS A 362 -0.85 35.59 -26.58
CA LYS A 362 -0.76 36.39 -27.80
C LYS A 362 -2.07 37.09 -28.19
N ILE A 363 -3.22 36.61 -27.70
CA ILE A 363 -4.55 37.16 -27.98
C ILE A 363 -5.29 37.54 -26.67
N GLY A 364 -4.55 37.83 -25.60
CA GLY A 364 -5.09 38.36 -24.35
C GLY A 364 -5.49 37.31 -23.29
N GLY A 365 -5.22 36.02 -23.52
CA GLY A 365 -5.50 34.95 -22.55
C GLY A 365 -4.35 34.65 -21.57
N VAL A 366 -4.56 33.69 -20.65
CA VAL A 366 -3.61 33.37 -19.59
C VAL A 366 -2.60 32.27 -19.99
N SER A 367 -2.80 31.59 -21.13
CA SER A 367 -2.00 30.45 -21.61
C SER A 367 -1.89 29.30 -20.61
N VAL A 368 -2.91 29.08 -19.79
CA VAL A 368 -2.96 27.86 -18.97
C VAL A 368 -3.18 26.69 -19.91
N ARG A 369 -2.38 25.64 -19.78
CA ARG A 369 -2.45 24.47 -20.66
C ARG A 369 -3.69 23.66 -20.32
N ASN A 370 -4.45 23.26 -21.34
CA ASN A 370 -5.51 22.30 -21.14
C ASN A 370 -4.91 20.91 -20.91
N MET A 371 -4.85 20.52 -19.64
CA MET A 371 -4.26 19.25 -19.21
C MET A 371 -4.93 18.02 -19.82
N LYS A 372 -6.23 18.08 -20.19
CA LYS A 372 -6.91 16.96 -20.86
C LYS A 372 -6.28 16.71 -22.23
N PHE A 373 -6.16 17.75 -23.06
CA PHE A 373 -5.55 17.63 -24.38
C PHE A 373 -4.05 17.34 -24.27
N GLN A 374 -3.34 17.95 -23.32
CA GLN A 374 -1.94 17.64 -23.07
C GLN A 374 -1.74 16.18 -22.65
N ASN A 375 -2.56 15.64 -21.74
CA ASN A 375 -2.49 14.24 -21.33
C ASN A 375 -2.83 13.30 -22.48
N GLN A 376 -3.89 13.59 -23.25
CA GLN A 376 -4.22 12.81 -24.46
C GLN A 376 -3.06 12.81 -25.46
N SER A 377 -2.45 13.97 -25.72
CA SER A 377 -1.24 14.09 -26.55
C SER A 377 -0.07 13.24 -26.03
N LEU A 378 0.20 13.27 -24.72
CA LEU A 378 1.26 12.47 -24.12
C LEU A 378 0.97 10.97 -24.22
N MET A 379 -0.28 10.53 -24.02
CA MET A 379 -0.69 9.14 -24.18
C MET A 379 -0.60 8.68 -25.64
N MET A 380 -1.01 9.51 -26.60
CA MET A 380 -0.86 9.23 -28.02
C MET A 380 0.61 9.10 -28.44
N LYS A 381 1.54 9.83 -27.80
CA LYS A 381 2.99 9.61 -28.02
C LYS A 381 3.44 8.21 -27.62
N TRP A 382 2.86 7.63 -26.57
CA TRP A 382 3.15 6.25 -26.19
C TRP A 382 2.64 5.25 -27.23
N LEU A 383 1.49 5.49 -27.85
CA LEU A 383 1.01 4.69 -28.98
C LEU A 383 1.95 4.77 -30.18
N LEU A 384 2.41 5.97 -30.54
CA LEU A 384 3.38 6.14 -31.62
C LEU A 384 4.70 5.44 -31.31
N LYS A 385 5.21 5.58 -30.08
CA LYS A 385 6.41 4.85 -29.61
C LYS A 385 6.20 3.33 -29.69
N PHE A 386 5.00 2.84 -29.40
CA PHE A 386 4.69 1.41 -29.45
C PHE A 386 4.69 0.90 -30.89
N ALA A 387 4.09 1.64 -31.81
CA ALA A 387 4.15 1.32 -33.23
C ALA A 387 5.60 1.31 -33.72
N SER A 388 6.39 2.35 -33.44
CA SER A 388 7.74 2.50 -33.97
C SER A 388 8.83 1.71 -33.25
N ALA A 389 8.58 1.20 -32.04
CA ALA A 389 9.61 0.48 -31.28
C ALA A 389 9.89 -0.90 -31.90
N GLU A 390 11.16 -1.12 -32.24
CA GLU A 390 11.70 -2.42 -32.64
C GLU A 390 12.44 -3.03 -31.44
N ASN A 391 12.16 -4.30 -31.12
CA ASN A 391 12.86 -5.11 -30.11
C ASN A 391 13.02 -4.47 -28.71
N SER A 392 11.97 -3.85 -28.16
CA SER A 392 12.01 -3.26 -26.81
C SER A 392 11.18 -4.07 -25.81
N LEU A 393 11.73 -4.38 -24.63
CA LEU A 393 11.09 -5.25 -23.63
C LEU A 393 9.70 -4.74 -23.21
N TRP A 394 9.52 -3.43 -23.03
CA TRP A 394 8.22 -2.87 -22.64
C TRP A 394 7.13 -3.15 -23.69
N LYS A 395 7.49 -3.21 -24.99
CA LYS A 395 6.57 -3.55 -26.08
C LYS A 395 6.21 -5.03 -26.02
N GLU A 396 7.18 -5.91 -25.74
CA GLU A 396 6.94 -7.34 -25.57
C GLU A 396 6.05 -7.64 -24.37
N VAL A 397 6.28 -7.00 -23.23
CA VAL A 397 5.43 -7.14 -22.03
C VAL A 397 3.99 -6.73 -22.32
N ILE A 398 3.81 -5.62 -23.03
CA ILE A 398 2.48 -5.12 -23.40
C ILE A 398 1.82 -6.03 -24.45
N ALA A 399 2.55 -6.47 -25.47
CA ALA A 399 2.08 -7.40 -26.48
C ALA A 399 1.68 -8.76 -25.87
N ALA A 400 2.48 -9.28 -24.93
CA ALA A 400 2.19 -10.52 -24.21
C ALA A 400 0.96 -10.40 -23.31
N LYS A 401 0.79 -9.25 -22.64
CA LYS A 401 -0.32 -9.02 -21.70
C LYS A 401 -1.64 -8.75 -22.40
N TYR A 402 -1.64 -7.97 -23.48
CA TYR A 402 -2.86 -7.47 -24.11
C TYR A 402 -3.15 -8.08 -25.48
N GLY A 403 -2.22 -8.83 -26.07
CA GLY A 403 -2.30 -9.37 -27.42
C GLY A 403 -2.02 -8.32 -28.50
N MET A 404 -1.67 -8.77 -29.70
CA MET A 404 -1.42 -7.92 -30.87
C MET A 404 -2.53 -8.12 -31.89
N ARG A 405 -3.14 -7.03 -32.37
CA ARG A 405 -4.08 -7.04 -33.49
C ARG A 405 -3.33 -7.13 -34.82
N ASP A 406 -2.23 -6.38 -34.93
CA ASP A 406 -1.31 -6.38 -36.07
C ASP A 406 0.12 -6.03 -35.61
N LYS A 407 1.03 -5.66 -36.53
CA LYS A 407 2.42 -5.31 -36.19
C LYS A 407 2.53 -4.04 -35.32
N TRP A 408 1.51 -3.19 -35.34
CA TRP A 408 1.54 -1.81 -34.83
C TRP A 408 0.62 -1.60 -33.62
N MET A 409 -0.46 -2.37 -33.51
CA MET A 409 -1.52 -2.17 -32.52
C MET A 409 -1.77 -3.41 -31.67
N THR A 410 -2.10 -3.17 -30.39
CA THR A 410 -2.60 -4.21 -29.48
C THR A 410 -4.06 -4.57 -29.81
N THR A 411 -4.51 -5.75 -29.39
CA THR A 411 -5.94 -6.09 -29.42
C THR A 411 -6.75 -5.19 -28.48
N GLU A 412 -8.05 -5.04 -28.77
CA GLU A 412 -8.97 -4.29 -27.90
C GLU A 412 -8.94 -4.86 -26.48
N VAL A 413 -8.74 -3.99 -25.50
CA VAL A 413 -8.57 -4.39 -24.09
C VAL A 413 -9.95 -4.62 -23.48
N ALA A 414 -10.52 -5.82 -23.71
CA ALA A 414 -11.88 -6.20 -23.31
C ALA A 414 -12.03 -6.63 -21.83
N PHE A 415 -11.05 -6.36 -20.95
CA PHE A 415 -11.13 -6.80 -19.56
C PHE A 415 -12.24 -6.04 -18.80
N LEU A 416 -13.10 -6.82 -18.12
CA LEU A 416 -14.29 -6.32 -17.42
C LEU A 416 -13.97 -5.55 -16.13
N TYR A 417 -12.72 -5.56 -15.63
CA TYR A 417 -12.36 -4.91 -14.36
C TYR A 417 -10.93 -4.33 -14.36
N GLY A 418 -10.79 -3.16 -13.74
CA GLY A 418 -9.53 -2.41 -13.57
C GLY A 418 -9.21 -1.43 -14.71
N SER A 419 -8.91 -0.17 -14.37
CA SER A 419 -8.33 0.79 -15.31
C SER A 419 -6.81 0.54 -15.40
N SER A 420 -6.38 -0.28 -16.36
CA SER A 420 -4.94 -0.33 -16.67
C SER A 420 -4.55 0.94 -17.43
N VAL A 421 -3.40 1.54 -17.08
CA VAL A 421 -2.87 2.72 -17.79
C VAL A 421 -2.81 2.47 -19.30
N TRP A 422 -2.47 1.24 -19.71
CA TRP A 422 -2.42 0.87 -21.12
C TRP A 422 -3.80 0.84 -21.80
N ARG A 423 -4.88 0.53 -21.09
CA ARG A 423 -6.24 0.59 -21.63
C ARG A 423 -6.59 2.02 -22.03
N SER A 424 -6.40 2.97 -21.11
CA SER A 424 -6.65 4.40 -21.39
C SER A 424 -5.76 4.93 -22.53
N ILE A 425 -4.55 4.40 -22.66
CA ILE A 425 -3.65 4.71 -23.78
C ILE A 425 -4.17 4.07 -25.08
N SER A 426 -4.54 2.78 -25.07
CA SER A 426 -4.99 2.03 -26.26
C SER A 426 -6.31 2.52 -26.83
N ASP A 427 -7.21 3.03 -25.98
CA ASP A 427 -8.50 3.60 -26.39
C ASP A 427 -8.34 4.84 -27.28
N LEU A 428 -7.12 5.42 -27.35
CA LEU A 428 -6.81 6.56 -28.22
C LEU A 428 -6.34 6.14 -29.61
N TRP A 429 -6.26 4.85 -29.94
CA TRP A 429 -5.83 4.39 -31.27
C TRP A 429 -6.69 4.95 -32.40
N ASP A 430 -8.01 4.99 -32.23
CA ASP A 430 -8.93 5.56 -33.23
C ASP A 430 -8.63 7.04 -33.49
N LEU A 431 -8.33 7.79 -32.43
CA LEU A 431 -7.99 9.21 -32.50
C LEU A 431 -6.63 9.44 -33.18
N VAL A 432 -5.68 8.54 -32.98
CA VAL A 432 -4.41 8.53 -33.71
C VAL A 432 -4.66 8.21 -35.18
N LEU A 433 -5.42 7.16 -35.51
CA LEU A 433 -5.68 6.74 -36.88
C LEU A 433 -6.45 7.81 -37.68
N GLU A 434 -7.48 8.43 -37.09
CA GLU A 434 -8.26 9.50 -37.73
C GLU A 434 -7.38 10.71 -38.10
N ARG A 435 -6.34 10.98 -37.31
CA ARG A 435 -5.53 12.21 -37.39
C ARG A 435 -4.13 11.99 -37.93
N SER A 436 -3.83 10.79 -38.42
CA SER A 436 -2.52 10.44 -38.97
C SER A 436 -2.63 10.01 -40.42
N TYR A 437 -1.69 10.42 -41.27
CA TYR A 437 -1.52 9.85 -42.62
C TYR A 437 -0.13 9.25 -42.78
N CYS A 438 -0.04 8.18 -43.57
CA CYS A 438 1.22 7.52 -43.91
C CYS A 438 1.69 8.01 -45.29
N LYS A 439 2.94 8.49 -45.38
CA LYS A 439 3.57 8.87 -46.64
C LYS A 439 4.44 7.73 -47.11
N VAL A 440 4.05 7.08 -48.21
CA VAL A 440 4.79 5.93 -48.77
C VAL A 440 6.17 6.41 -49.22
N GLY A 441 7.19 6.07 -48.44
CA GLY A 441 8.58 6.51 -48.63
C GLY A 441 9.40 6.55 -47.34
N ASN A 442 8.74 6.78 -46.20
CA ASN A 442 9.27 6.58 -44.85
C ASN A 442 8.08 6.16 -43.97
N VAL A 443 8.22 5.09 -43.17
CA VAL A 443 7.14 4.56 -42.29
C VAL A 443 6.92 5.48 -41.07
N ARG A 444 6.84 6.80 -41.27
CA ARG A 444 6.82 7.81 -40.22
C ARG A 444 5.53 8.63 -40.29
N TRP A 445 4.80 8.66 -39.18
CA TRP A 445 3.55 9.40 -39.02
C TRP A 445 3.81 10.91 -38.85
N GLU A 446 3.82 11.67 -39.94
CA GLU A 446 4.20 13.11 -39.92
C GLU A 446 3.10 14.05 -39.37
N MET A 447 1.81 13.71 -39.48
CA MET A 447 0.71 14.60 -39.07
C MET A 447 0.53 14.69 -37.55
N ALA A 448 0.72 13.58 -36.85
CA ALA A 448 0.59 13.50 -35.39
C ALA A 448 1.70 14.28 -34.67
N GLU A 449 2.94 14.25 -35.18
CA GLU A 449 4.08 15.04 -34.65
C GLU A 449 3.83 16.55 -34.79
N ARG A 450 3.30 17.02 -35.92
CA ARG A 450 2.90 18.43 -36.10
C ARG A 450 1.81 18.86 -35.12
N TRP A 451 0.85 17.98 -34.83
CA TRP A 451 -0.22 18.25 -33.87
C TRP A 451 0.30 18.37 -32.43
N LEU A 452 1.19 17.47 -32.01
CA LEU A 452 1.82 17.50 -30.68
C LEU A 452 2.55 18.84 -30.44
N SER A 453 3.26 19.34 -31.45
CA SER A 453 4.00 20.61 -31.36
C SER A 453 3.12 21.85 -31.14
N GLY A 454 1.89 21.84 -31.67
CA GLY A 454 0.92 22.94 -31.56
C GLY A 454 0.27 23.06 -30.18
N TRP A 455 0.17 21.97 -29.43
CA TRP A 455 -0.44 21.92 -28.09
C TRP A 455 0.58 21.91 -26.95
N THR A 456 1.84 21.52 -27.23
CA THR A 456 2.94 21.54 -26.25
C THR A 456 3.73 22.86 -26.25
N ASN A 457 3.33 23.88 -27.03
CA ASN A 457 4.08 25.14 -27.21
C ASN A 457 5.56 24.91 -27.59
N GLY A 458 5.84 23.91 -28.43
CA GLY A 458 7.19 23.69 -28.96
C GLY A 458 8.21 23.13 -27.95
N VAL A 459 7.78 22.50 -26.86
CA VAL A 459 8.70 21.91 -25.86
C VAL A 459 9.27 20.54 -26.29
N ASP A 460 8.93 20.04 -27.48
CA ASP A 460 9.47 18.80 -28.03
C ASP A 460 10.86 18.95 -28.67
N LYS A 461 11.77 19.66 -27.99
CA LYS A 461 13.22 19.50 -28.17
C LYS A 461 13.83 19.01 -26.86
N PHE A 462 13.54 17.76 -26.51
CA PHE A 462 14.47 16.97 -25.71
C PHE A 462 15.25 16.10 -26.69
N HIS A 463 16.54 16.39 -26.80
CA HIS A 463 17.51 15.64 -27.58
C HIS A 463 17.70 14.21 -27.05
#